data_AF-A0A1E5RTA7-F1
#
_entry.id   AF-A0A1E5RTA7-F1
#
_cell.length_a   1.000
_cell.length_b   1.000
_cell.length_c   1.000
_cell.angle_alpha   90.00
_cell.angle_beta   90.00
_cell.angle_gamma   90.00
#
_symmetry.space_group_name_H-M   'P 1'
#
loop_
_entity.id
_entity.type
_entity.pdbx_description
1 polymer ?
#
loop_
_entity_poly.entity_id
_entity_poly.type
_entity_poly.pdbx_seq_one_letter_code
_entity_poly.pdbx_strand_id
1 'polypeptide(L)'
;MWNPFKSSTNANTSAAVDLNESSYKKEMPPQPKKTLEQIATEYKERRKEQMLRFMACSVFTLVIARYTYTSIQARKYVPKLFEGNQKIPISAYKTESMSALGLGTGLAVGSFGMMVTGTCWCGDILNAQEFSYKIRRLLLGEEGARKLEKKHAEMMSHEDDDYKELQEVIESD
;
A
#
# COMPACT_ATOMS: atom_id res chain seq x y z
N MET A 1 20.92 -24.14 10.34
CA MET A 1 20.04 -23.94 9.16
C MET A 1 18.70 -24.57 9.49
N TRP A 2 17.65 -23.76 9.63
CA TRP A 2 16.31 -24.19 10.02
C TRP A 2 15.39 -24.12 8.79
N ASN A 3 14.78 -25.24 8.42
CA ASN A 3 13.84 -25.38 7.29
C ASN A 3 12.44 -25.73 7.84
N PRO A 4 11.42 -24.87 7.71
CA PRO A 4 10.13 -25.06 8.38
C PRO A 4 9.09 -25.92 7.62
N PHE A 5 9.46 -26.61 6.54
CA PHE A 5 8.51 -27.37 5.70
C PHE A 5 8.79 -28.88 5.72
N LYS A 6 8.50 -29.54 6.85
CA LYS A 6 8.25 -30.99 6.87
C LYS A 6 6.90 -31.30 7.49
N SER A 7 6.08 -31.92 6.65
CA SER A 7 4.76 -32.49 6.88
C SER A 7 4.68 -33.39 8.11
N SER A 8 3.62 -33.25 8.89
CA SER A 8 3.12 -34.30 9.80
C SER A 8 1.69 -34.65 9.38
N THR A 9 1.59 -35.79 8.72
CA THR A 9 0.35 -36.51 8.43
C THR A 9 -0.13 -37.14 9.73
N ASN A 10 -1.38 -36.89 10.14
CA ASN A 10 -2.10 -37.78 11.06
C ASN A 10 -3.59 -37.81 10.70
N ALA A 11 -4.07 -39.02 10.49
CA ALA A 11 -5.44 -39.36 10.17
C ALA A 11 -6.25 -39.56 11.47
N ASN A 12 -7.56 -39.33 11.35
CA ASN A 12 -8.66 -39.91 12.14
C ASN A 12 -8.81 -39.48 13.60
N THR A 13 -9.69 -38.48 13.82
CA THR A 13 -10.70 -38.55 14.89
C THR A 13 -12.01 -38.02 14.35
N SER A 14 -12.94 -38.94 14.11
CA SER A 14 -14.34 -38.70 13.80
C SER A 14 -15.15 -38.41 15.06
N ALA A 15 -16.23 -37.65 14.84
CA ALA A 15 -17.47 -37.56 15.63
C ALA A 15 -17.64 -36.35 16.57
N ALA A 16 -18.79 -35.71 16.34
CA ALA A 16 -19.53 -34.80 17.21
C ALA A 16 -19.07 -33.33 17.25
N VAL A 17 -19.48 -32.54 16.25
CA VAL A 17 -20.33 -31.36 16.48
C VAL A 17 -21.26 -31.21 15.27
N ASP A 18 -22.52 -31.52 15.53
CA ASP A 18 -23.64 -31.42 14.62
C ASP A 18 -24.13 -29.97 14.50
N LEU A 19 -24.67 -29.65 13.32
CA LEU A 19 -25.66 -28.61 13.06
C LEU A 19 -25.21 -27.14 13.20
N ASN A 20 -24.70 -26.57 12.08
CA ASN A 20 -25.17 -25.30 11.47
C ASN A 20 -24.11 -24.66 10.52
N GLU A 21 -23.43 -25.45 9.68
CA GLU A 21 -22.43 -24.95 8.71
C GLU A 21 -22.93 -25.05 7.24
N SER A 22 -24.25 -25.05 7.04
CA SER A 22 -24.88 -25.22 5.72
C SER A 22 -25.36 -23.91 5.08
N SER A 23 -25.55 -22.83 5.85
CA SER A 23 -26.30 -21.65 5.38
C SER A 23 -25.50 -20.49 4.76
N TYR A 24 -24.19 -20.61 4.58
CA TYR A 24 -23.37 -19.53 3.97
C TYR A 24 -22.46 -19.96 2.82
N LYS A 25 -22.75 -21.09 2.16
CA LYS A 25 -22.31 -21.25 0.77
C LYS A 25 -23.34 -20.60 -0.14
N LYS A 26 -23.30 -19.26 -0.21
CA LYS A 26 -23.82 -18.57 -1.37
C LYS A 26 -22.97 -19.05 -2.54
N GLU A 27 -23.50 -20.00 -3.31
CA GLU A 27 -22.87 -20.49 -4.53
C GLU A 27 -22.70 -19.28 -5.44
N MET A 28 -21.51 -18.69 -5.40
CA MET A 28 -21.09 -17.74 -6.40
C MET A 28 -21.16 -18.50 -7.73
N PRO A 29 -21.82 -17.96 -8.76
CA PRO A 29 -21.96 -18.64 -10.04
C PRO A 29 -20.57 -19.12 -10.47
N PRO A 30 -20.44 -20.34 -11.03
CA PRO A 30 -19.14 -20.87 -11.42
C PRO A 30 -18.49 -19.85 -12.34
N GLN A 31 -17.50 -19.14 -11.81
CA GLN A 31 -16.74 -18.18 -12.57
C GLN A 31 -16.22 -18.96 -13.78
N PRO A 32 -16.46 -18.49 -15.02
CA PRO A 32 -15.95 -19.19 -16.19
C PRO A 32 -14.46 -19.38 -15.96
N LYS A 33 -14.02 -20.63 -15.88
CA LYS A 33 -12.61 -20.97 -15.63
C LYS A 33 -11.84 -20.38 -16.80
N LYS A 34 -11.31 -19.16 -16.61
CA LYS A 34 -10.56 -18.44 -17.64
C LYS A 34 -9.50 -19.40 -18.17
N THR A 35 -9.39 -19.48 -19.48
CA THR A 35 -8.37 -20.32 -20.11
C THR A 35 -6.99 -19.83 -19.65
N LEU A 36 -6.02 -20.73 -19.49
CA LEU A 36 -4.67 -20.37 -19.02
C LEU A 36 -4.06 -19.21 -19.81
N GLU A 37 -4.33 -19.14 -21.11
CA GLU A 37 -3.88 -18.04 -21.97
C GLU A 37 -4.49 -16.69 -21.57
N GLN A 38 -5.78 -16.64 -21.24
CA GLN A 38 -6.46 -15.42 -20.81
C GLN A 38 -5.92 -14.91 -19.47
N ILE A 39 -5.62 -15.83 -18.55
CA ILE A 39 -5.00 -15.49 -17.26
C ILE A 39 -3.60 -14.92 -17.50
N ALA A 40 -2.82 -15.54 -18.39
CA ALA A 40 -1.47 -15.10 -18.71
C ALA A 40 -1.45 -13.72 -19.40
N THR A 41 -2.40 -13.42 -20.29
CA THR A 41 -2.51 -12.11 -20.93
C THR A 41 -2.92 -11.03 -19.94
N GLU A 42 -3.93 -11.30 -19.10
CA GLU A 42 -4.40 -10.38 -18.07
C GLU A 42 -3.29 -10.05 -17.04
N TYR A 43 -2.52 -11.06 -16.62
CA TYR A 43 -1.38 -10.86 -15.73
C TYR A 43 -0.30 -9.95 -16.34
N LYS A 44 0.02 -10.15 -17.63
CA LYS A 44 1.01 -9.31 -18.34
C LYS A 44 0.55 -7.86 -18.43
N GLU A 45 -0.73 -7.62 -18.68
CA GLU A 45 -1.28 -6.25 -18.77
C GLU A 45 -1.23 -5.54 -17.42
N ARG A 46 -1.64 -6.21 -16.34
CA ARG A 46 -1.56 -5.67 -14.97
C ARG A 46 -0.14 -5.27 -14.57
N ARG A 47 0.85 -6.12 -14.88
CA ARG A 47 2.26 -5.84 -14.58
C ARG A 47 2.81 -4.63 -15.34
N LYS A 48 2.37 -4.38 -16.58
CA LYS A 48 2.76 -3.19 -17.35
C LYS A 48 2.24 -1.91 -16.69
N GLU A 49 0.99 -1.92 -16.23
CA GLU A 49 0.40 -0.77 -15.57
C GLU A 49 1.09 -0.45 -14.23
N GLN A 50 1.35 -1.47 -13.41
CA GLN A 50 2.12 -1.33 -12.16
C GLN A 50 3.53 -0.81 -12.43
N MET A 51 4.21 -1.36 -13.45
CA MET A 51 5.53 -0.92 -13.86
C MET A 51 5.52 0.55 -14.30
N LEU A 52 4.51 0.99 -15.05
CA LEU A 52 4.41 2.37 -15.50
C LEU A 52 4.27 3.36 -14.32
N ARG A 53 3.44 3.02 -13.33
CA ARG A 53 3.28 3.83 -12.10
C ARG A 53 4.58 3.91 -11.29
N PHE A 54 5.27 2.79 -11.14
CA PHE A 54 6.57 2.74 -10.46
C PHE A 54 7.64 3.54 -11.20
N MET A 55 7.71 3.39 -12.53
CA MET A 55 8.65 4.13 -13.37
C MET A 55 8.37 5.63 -13.35
N ALA A 56 7.09 6.05 -13.35
CA ALA A 56 6.72 7.45 -13.22
C ALA A 56 7.21 8.06 -11.91
N CYS A 57 6.93 7.41 -10.76
CA CYS A 57 7.47 7.83 -9.47
C CYS A 57 9.00 7.84 -9.44
N SER A 58 9.63 6.87 -10.10
CA SER A 58 11.09 6.75 -10.11
C SER A 58 11.75 7.86 -10.90
N VAL A 59 11.26 8.15 -12.10
CA VAL A 59 11.75 9.27 -12.93
C VAL A 59 11.52 10.59 -12.22
N PHE A 60 10.33 10.81 -11.65
CA PHE A 60 10.03 11.99 -10.85
C PHE A 60 11.04 12.18 -9.70
N THR A 61 11.32 11.11 -8.95
CA THR A 61 12.29 11.14 -7.84
C THR A 61 13.70 11.45 -8.34
N LEU A 62 14.13 10.87 -9.45
CA LEU A 62 15.46 11.12 -10.04
C LEU A 62 15.60 12.56 -10.53
N VAL A 63 14.57 13.12 -11.17
CA VAL A 63 14.56 14.52 -11.61
C VAL A 63 14.71 15.46 -10.40
N ILE A 64 13.94 15.22 -9.34
CA ILE A 64 14.04 16.02 -8.12
C ILE A 64 15.39 15.83 -7.44
N ALA A 65 15.89 14.60 -7.32
CA ALA A 65 17.20 14.33 -6.73
C ALA A 65 18.33 15.03 -7.50
N ARG A 66 18.27 15.00 -8.84
CA ARG A 66 19.22 15.71 -9.69
C ARG A 66 19.16 17.22 -9.47
N TYR A 67 17.94 17.77 -9.43
CA TYR A 67 17.72 19.19 -9.21
C TYR A 67 18.19 19.64 -7.80
N THR A 68 17.94 18.82 -6.78
CA THR A 68 18.43 19.02 -5.42
C THR A 68 19.96 19.03 -5.37
N TYR A 69 20.61 18.07 -6.03
CA TYR A 69 22.07 18.01 -6.11
C TYR A 69 22.67 19.27 -6.73
N THR A 70 22.12 19.72 -7.87
CA THR A 70 22.56 20.96 -8.52
C THR A 70 22.29 22.20 -7.67
N SER A 71 21.14 22.24 -6.98
CA SER A 71 20.77 23.33 -6.06
C SER A 71 21.73 23.44 -4.87
N ILE A 72 22.18 22.32 -4.32
CA ILE A 72 23.16 22.30 -3.22
C ILE A 72 24.54 22.76 -3.72
N GLN A 73 24.98 22.27 -4.89
CA GLN A 73 26.27 22.67 -5.45
C GLN A 73 26.36 24.17 -5.73
N ALA A 74 25.30 24.78 -6.24
CA ALA A 74 25.26 26.23 -6.53
C ALA A 74 25.41 27.11 -5.29
N ARG A 75 25.15 26.57 -4.09
CA ARG A 75 25.27 27.30 -2.80
C ARG A 75 26.61 27.11 -2.10
N LYS A 76 27.53 26.32 -2.68
CA LYS A 76 28.84 26.08 -2.10
C LYS A 76 29.70 27.35 -2.22
N TYR A 77 29.93 28.01 -1.10
CA TYR A 77 30.87 29.13 -1.05
C TYR A 77 32.31 28.62 -1.18
N VAL A 78 33.04 29.14 -2.17
CA VAL A 78 34.49 28.91 -2.34
C VAL A 78 35.19 30.25 -2.10
N PRO A 79 35.91 30.42 -0.97
CA PRO A 79 36.59 31.67 -0.68
C PRO A 79 37.71 31.91 -1.70
N LYS A 80 37.83 33.15 -2.20
CA LYS A 80 38.98 33.52 -3.04
C LYS A 80 40.22 33.75 -2.17
N LEU A 81 41.40 33.43 -2.71
CA LEU A 81 42.70 33.48 -2.04
C LEU A 81 43.06 34.86 -1.42
N PHE A 82 42.39 35.94 -1.82
CA PHE A 82 42.66 37.31 -1.36
C PHE A 82 41.40 38.05 -0.85
N GLU A 83 40.27 37.37 -0.71
CA GLU A 83 39.11 37.96 -0.03
C GLU A 83 39.30 37.81 1.48
N GLY A 84 39.35 38.92 2.24
CA GLY A 84 39.51 38.88 3.69
C GLY A 84 38.45 38.00 4.37
N ASN A 85 38.85 37.19 5.37
CA ASN A 85 38.05 36.15 6.04
C ASN A 85 36.79 36.65 6.83
N GLN A 86 36.41 37.92 6.66
CA GLN A 86 35.35 38.58 7.43
C GLN A 86 34.05 38.76 6.64
N LYS A 87 34.02 38.39 5.37
CA LYS A 87 32.82 38.55 4.54
C LYS A 87 31.84 37.40 4.80
N ILE A 88 30.80 37.69 5.58
CA ILE A 88 29.65 36.80 5.73
C ILE A 88 29.00 36.64 4.34
N PRO A 89 28.77 35.41 3.85
CA PRO A 89 28.13 35.21 2.56
C PRO A 89 26.73 35.85 2.58
N ILE A 90 26.37 36.51 1.47
CA ILE A 90 25.06 37.15 1.31
C ILE A 90 24.02 36.03 1.20
N SER A 91 23.47 35.58 2.33
CA SER A 91 22.41 34.56 2.38
C SER A 91 21.06 35.23 2.28
N ALA A 92 20.27 34.82 1.29
CA ALA A 92 18.88 35.22 1.17
C ALA A 92 18.02 34.20 1.94
N TYR A 93 17.99 34.31 3.27
CA TYR A 93 17.39 33.34 4.20
C TYR A 93 15.98 32.87 3.78
N LYS A 94 15.12 33.79 3.32
CA LYS A 94 13.74 33.47 2.91
C LYS A 94 13.69 32.56 1.67
N THR A 95 14.43 32.91 0.63
CA THR A 95 14.45 32.16 -0.64
C THR A 95 15.22 30.84 -0.50
N GLU A 96 16.27 30.82 0.31
CA GLU A 96 17.05 29.61 0.60
C GLU A 96 16.24 28.58 1.39
N SER A 97 15.46 29.03 2.37
CA SER A 97 14.58 28.18 3.18
C SER A 97 13.41 27.63 2.37
N MET A 98 12.74 28.48 1.58
CA MET A 98 11.60 28.06 0.76
C MET A 98 11.99 26.99 -0.25
N SER A 99 13.14 27.18 -0.91
CA SER A 99 13.67 26.20 -1.86
C SER A 99 14.15 24.91 -1.17
N ALA A 100 14.74 24.98 0.02
CA ALA A 100 15.13 23.80 0.78
C ALA A 100 13.90 22.94 1.17
N LEU A 101 12.83 23.59 1.62
CA LEU A 101 11.58 22.92 1.96
C LEU A 101 10.96 22.25 0.74
N GLY A 102 10.87 22.95 -0.40
CA GLY A 102 10.31 22.39 -1.63
C GLY A 102 11.09 21.19 -2.18
N LEU A 103 12.43 21.24 -2.10
CA LEU A 103 13.28 20.13 -2.51
C LEU A 103 13.18 18.94 -1.56
N GLY A 104 13.11 19.20 -0.26
CA GLY A 104 12.94 18.18 0.77
C GLY A 104 11.61 17.46 0.65
N THR A 105 10.51 18.20 0.49
CA THR A 105 9.17 17.60 0.32
C THR A 105 9.07 16.85 -1.00
N GLY A 106 9.62 17.38 -2.09
CA GLY A 106 9.68 16.69 -3.38
C GLY A 106 10.42 15.36 -3.29
N LEU A 107 11.56 15.32 -2.59
CA LEU A 107 12.30 14.08 -2.36
C LEU A 107 11.55 13.11 -1.45
N ALA A 108 10.92 13.59 -0.38
CA ALA A 108 10.13 12.76 0.53
C ALA A 108 8.93 12.13 -0.19
N VAL A 109 8.17 12.91 -0.96
CA VAL A 109 7.02 12.43 -1.73
C VAL A 109 7.46 11.47 -2.83
N GLY A 110 8.54 11.79 -3.55
CA GLY A 110 9.09 10.92 -4.59
C GLY A 110 9.54 9.57 -4.04
N SER A 111 10.39 9.58 -3.01
CA SER A 111 10.91 8.36 -2.37
C SER A 111 9.80 7.52 -1.73
N PHE A 112 8.85 8.15 -1.04
CA PHE A 112 7.70 7.44 -0.48
C PHE A 112 6.79 6.85 -1.57
N GLY A 113 6.53 7.61 -2.64
CA GLY A 113 5.76 7.13 -3.79
C GLY A 113 6.43 5.95 -4.50
N MET A 114 7.76 6.01 -4.66
CA MET A 114 8.56 4.90 -5.19
C MET A 114 8.50 3.67 -4.28
N MET A 115 8.53 3.84 -2.96
CA MET A 115 8.41 2.73 -2.01
C MET A 115 7.03 2.07 -2.07
N VAL A 116 5.95 2.86 -2.07
CA VAL A 116 4.57 2.34 -2.13
C VAL A 116 4.32 1.65 -3.48
N THR A 117 4.67 2.29 -4.59
CA THR A 117 4.50 1.68 -5.92
C THR A 117 5.41 0.47 -6.13
N GLY A 118 6.62 0.48 -5.58
CA GLY A 118 7.55 -0.65 -5.62
C GLY A 118 7.05 -1.86 -4.83
N THR A 119 6.53 -1.64 -3.62
CA THR A 119 5.90 -2.70 -2.81
C THR A 119 4.64 -3.25 -3.48
N CYS A 120 3.83 -2.37 -4.07
CA CYS A 120 2.65 -2.72 -4.87
C CYS A 120 3.00 -3.57 -6.10
N TRP A 121 4.11 -3.28 -6.78
CA TRP A 121 4.60 -4.05 -7.93
C TRP A 121 5.12 -5.44 -7.54
N CYS A 122 5.79 -5.56 -6.38
CA CYS A 122 6.22 -6.86 -5.85
C CYS A 122 5.03 -7.72 -5.39
N GLY A 123 3.99 -7.10 -4.84
CA GLY A 123 2.80 -7.77 -4.32
C GLY A 123 1.74 -8.12 -5.38
N ASP A 124 1.93 -7.72 -6.64
CA ASP A 124 0.94 -7.78 -7.72
C ASP A 124 -0.44 -7.28 -7.26
N ILE A 125 -0.49 -5.99 -6.94
CA ILE A 125 -1.67 -5.33 -6.38
C ILE A 125 -2.04 -4.20 -7.35
N LEU A 126 -3.29 -4.13 -7.78
CA LEU A 126 -3.74 -3.04 -8.66
C LEU A 126 -4.70 -2.09 -7.95
N ASN A 127 -5.50 -2.63 -7.03
CA ASN A 127 -6.59 -1.91 -6.38
C ASN A 127 -6.32 -1.65 -4.90
N ALA A 128 -6.88 -0.55 -4.37
CA ALA A 128 -6.72 -0.16 -2.97
C ALA A 128 -7.32 -1.20 -1.99
N GLN A 129 -8.40 -1.88 -2.39
CA GLN A 129 -9.00 -2.96 -1.60
C GLN A 129 -8.08 -4.19 -1.53
N GLU A 130 -7.46 -4.56 -2.65
CA GLU A 130 -6.48 -5.66 -2.70
C GLU A 130 -5.23 -5.34 -1.87
N PHE A 131 -4.82 -4.07 -1.86
CA PHE A 131 -3.70 -3.57 -1.06
C PHE A 131 -3.96 -3.75 0.43
N SER A 132 -5.10 -3.24 0.91
CA SER A 132 -5.50 -3.37 2.31
C SER A 132 -5.62 -4.84 2.73
N TYR A 133 -6.22 -5.68 1.89
CA TYR A 133 -6.35 -7.11 2.16
C TYR A 133 -4.98 -7.81 2.26
N LYS A 134 -4.10 -7.61 1.27
CA LYS A 134 -2.77 -8.21 1.26
C LYS A 134 -1.86 -7.70 2.39
N ILE A 135 -1.95 -6.41 2.73
CA ILE A 135 -1.20 -5.84 3.86
C ILE A 135 -1.71 -6.40 5.19
N ARG A 136 -3.03 -6.48 5.40
CA ARG A 136 -3.60 -7.08 6.61
C ARG A 136 -3.14 -8.52 6.75
N ARG A 137 -3.13 -9.28 5.66
CA ARG A 137 -2.64 -10.67 5.64
C ARG A 137 -1.14 -10.77 5.89
N LEU A 138 -0.34 -9.83 5.39
CA LEU A 138 1.11 -9.79 5.66
C LEU A 138 1.41 -9.44 7.13
N LEU A 139 0.69 -8.48 7.71
CA LEU A 139 0.94 -7.96 9.05
C LEU A 139 0.36 -8.85 10.17
N LEU A 140 -0.86 -9.37 9.99
CA LEU A 140 -1.57 -10.13 11.02
C LEU A 140 -1.48 -11.65 10.80
N GLY A 141 -0.92 -12.10 9.68
CA GLY A 141 -0.98 -13.50 9.26
C GLY A 141 -2.39 -13.92 8.80
N GLU A 142 -2.51 -15.18 8.38
CA GLU A 142 -3.73 -15.71 7.77
C GLU A 142 -4.89 -15.84 8.78
N GLU A 143 -4.57 -16.21 10.02
CA GLU A 143 -5.56 -16.34 11.09
C GLU A 143 -6.03 -14.99 11.64
N GLY A 144 -5.11 -14.03 11.79
CA GLY A 144 -5.45 -12.69 12.26
C GLY A 144 -6.26 -11.89 11.24
N ALA A 145 -5.99 -12.06 9.95
CA ALA A 145 -6.78 -11.45 8.88
C ALA A 145 -8.24 -11.95 8.89
N ARG A 146 -8.48 -13.28 9.01
CA ARG A 146 -9.84 -13.83 9.08
C ARG A 146 -10.60 -13.36 10.31
N LYS A 147 -9.93 -13.24 11.47
CA LYS A 147 -10.56 -12.72 12.69
C LYS A 147 -10.98 -11.26 12.53
N LEU A 148 -10.14 -10.44 11.90
CA LEU A 148 -10.44 -9.04 11.65
C LEU A 148 -11.61 -8.87 10.67
N GLU A 149 -11.69 -9.71 9.64
CA GLU A 149 -12.81 -9.71 8.68
C GLU A 149 -14.12 -10.12 9.34
N LYS A 150 -14.12 -11.16 10.16
CA LYS A 150 -15.31 -11.55 10.94
C LYS A 150 -15.78 -10.41 11.84
N LYS A 151 -14.85 -9.79 12.59
CA LYS A 151 -15.16 -8.65 13.45
C LYS A 151 -15.70 -7.45 12.67
N HIS A 152 -15.20 -7.20 11.46
CA HIS A 152 -15.67 -6.12 10.60
C HIS A 152 -17.07 -6.42 10.03
N ALA A 153 -17.36 -7.67 9.68
CA ALA A 153 -18.68 -8.08 9.23
C ALA A 153 -19.72 -7.98 10.37
N GLU A 154 -19.35 -8.38 11.59
CA GLU A 154 -20.19 -8.29 12.78
C GLU A 154 -20.50 -6.83 13.17
N MET A 155 -19.54 -5.91 13.03
CA MET A 155 -19.81 -4.48 13.26
C MET A 155 -20.77 -3.89 12.21
N MET A 156 -20.58 -4.20 10.92
CA MET A 156 -21.44 -3.67 9.86
C MET A 156 -22.87 -4.20 9.96
N SER A 157 -23.08 -5.44 10.41
CA SER A 157 -24.44 -5.96 10.62
C SER A 157 -25.16 -5.27 11.78
N HIS A 158 -24.43 -4.91 12.84
CA HIS A 158 -25.04 -4.23 13.99
C HIS A 158 -25.42 -2.78 13.66
N GLU A 159 -24.63 -2.09 12.84
CA GLU A 159 -24.96 -0.75 12.37
C GLU A 159 -26.24 -0.75 11.52
N ASP A 160 -26.40 -1.72 10.62
CA ASP A 160 -27.61 -1.85 9.78
C ASP A 160 -28.89 -2.14 10.60
N ASP A 161 -28.76 -2.88 11.71
CA ASP A 161 -29.87 -3.15 12.63
C ASP A 161 -30.27 -1.88 13.41
N ASP A 162 -29.30 -1.09 13.86
CA ASP A 162 -29.55 0.19 14.54
C ASP A 162 -30.23 1.22 13.61
N TYR A 163 -29.86 1.27 12.32
CA TYR A 163 -30.52 2.15 11.35
C TYR A 163 -31.96 1.72 11.02
N LYS A 164 -32.24 0.41 11.01
CA LYS A 164 -33.59 -0.11 10.83
C LYS A 164 -34.48 0.20 12.01
N GLU A 165 -33.97 0.04 13.23
CA GLU A 165 -34.72 0.36 14.45
C GLU A 165 -35.09 1.85 14.49
N LEU A 166 -34.17 2.74 14.08
CA LEU A 166 -34.46 4.17 13.95
C LEU A 166 -35.49 4.48 12.85
N GLN A 167 -35.47 3.77 11.72
CA GLN A 167 -36.46 3.93 10.66
C GLN A 167 -37.86 3.48 11.10
N GLU A 168 -37.96 2.35 11.81
CA GLU A 168 -39.23 1.83 12.33
C GLU A 168 -39.85 2.78 13.36
N VAL A 169 -39.04 3.42 14.20
CA VAL A 169 -39.53 4.44 15.15
C VAL A 169 -40.05 5.68 14.43
N ILE A 170 -39.35 6.18 13.41
CA ILE A 170 -39.76 7.36 12.63
C ILE A 170 -41.05 7.10 11.82
N GLU A 171 -41.25 5.88 11.33
CA GLU A 171 -42.42 5.53 10.50
C GLU A 171 -43.67 5.18 11.34
N SER A 172 -43.51 4.98 12.65
CA SER A 172 -44.58 4.66 13.60
C SER A 172 -45.24 5.87 14.28
N ASP A 173 -44.70 7.07 14.08
CA ASP A 173 -45.20 8.37 14.57
C ASP A 173 -45.96 9.15 13.47
#